data_AF-V8NMG4-F1
#
_entry.id   AF-V8NMG4-F1
#
_cell.length_a   1.000
_cell.length_b   1.000
_cell.length_c   1.000
_cell.angle_alpha   90.00
_cell.angle_beta   90.00
_cell.angle_gamma   90.00
#
_symmetry.space_group_name_H-M   'P 1'
#
loop_
_entity.id
_entity.type
_entity.pdbx_description
1 polymer ?
#
loop_
_entity_poly.entity_id
_entity_poly.type
_entity_poly.pdbx_seq_one_letter_code
_entity_poly.pdbx_strand_id
1 'polypeptide(L)'
;MSEDKARPSPAGQHPSVGLATGNLGDPGSSPAEQVLPRFLRLFGSGAPCTAKLGLVRDLSALLEAADTRWLLGATPALLQELVIVLSRYAAPLQWEPEGGRSPREDPSGAAGAERAAEVSLVFCNILAKVEEAKNLEGLDSAVTGSILCQVAGPIFICAVTHGAERPWTQPRSQCEAQELLNALLRVLEYKSIPEFLRGTCEDEHSWFVVEIQRPWLGDHLEKVLPPSLLLSDDYRVENKILGVQCLHHIIQNVPAAVLGQFNRVQVVYHALFNHLYSREAQLVQVVLLCILDVLPVLERAPQLSPKPRRVTASDKVLQLLLTHMEAESQLSLRRIYAKSLPAFVERLGIRIVHHLKRLQRVIVGYLEIPDGPEEAARIAMLETLKCTIEHAWPRMTCRLAVILKALLKMMWDVVTDRSTTPEPVKAILLQRATKCLLLLNHSSQGQVKVLLQGVYQNCENEHLKECLQQIQEDPVPSLSTEQLQRDVGQGDACFLNLEGKTPAF
;
A
#
# COMPACT_ATOMS: atom_id res chain seq x y z
N MET A 1 -23.43 61.74 -63.15
CA MET A 1 -22.18 62.30 -62.60
C MET A 1 -22.55 63.61 -61.94
N SER A 2 -22.03 63.89 -60.74
CA SER A 2 -22.46 64.92 -59.75
C SER A 2 -23.78 64.58 -59.03
N GLU A 3 -24.01 64.85 -57.75
CA GLU A 3 -23.20 65.22 -56.57
C GLU A 3 -24.19 65.22 -55.36
N ASP A 4 -23.66 64.99 -54.16
CA ASP A 4 -24.05 65.63 -52.89
C ASP A 4 -25.38 65.31 -52.15
N LYS A 5 -25.30 64.92 -50.86
CA LYS A 5 -25.82 65.66 -49.67
C LYS A 5 -25.87 64.81 -48.38
N ALA A 6 -25.59 65.45 -47.25
CA ALA A 6 -25.47 64.89 -45.90
C ALA A 6 -26.72 65.06 -44.97
N ARG A 7 -26.89 64.08 -44.04
CA ARG A 7 -27.44 64.12 -42.63
C ARG A 7 -28.93 64.49 -42.35
N PRO A 8 -29.52 64.31 -41.12
CA PRO A 8 -29.20 63.47 -39.92
C PRO A 8 -30.43 62.90 -39.10
N SER A 9 -30.14 62.15 -38.00
CA SER A 9 -30.77 62.14 -36.63
C SER A 9 -31.22 60.74 -36.12
N PRO A 10 -31.04 60.41 -34.81
CA PRO A 10 -32.00 60.83 -33.77
C PRO A 10 -31.41 61.17 -32.38
N ALA A 11 -32.21 61.89 -31.57
CA ALA A 11 -32.00 62.15 -30.14
C ALA A 11 -33.35 61.98 -29.39
N GLY A 12 -33.33 61.42 -28.17
CA GLY A 12 -34.48 61.46 -27.24
C GLY A 12 -34.54 60.39 -26.13
N GLN A 13 -33.82 60.68 -25.04
CA GLN A 13 -33.81 60.18 -23.64
C GLN A 13 -35.08 59.54 -22.95
N HIS A 14 -34.82 58.45 -22.19
CA HIS A 14 -35.19 58.02 -20.79
C HIS A 14 -36.60 58.29 -20.14
N PRO A 15 -37.14 57.44 -19.19
CA PRO A 15 -36.50 56.93 -17.93
C PRO A 15 -36.81 55.44 -17.52
N SER A 16 -35.85 54.69 -16.96
CA SER A 16 -35.63 54.36 -15.51
C SER A 16 -36.69 53.48 -14.82
N VAL A 17 -36.30 52.29 -14.32
CA VAL A 17 -36.34 51.81 -12.90
C VAL A 17 -35.76 50.38 -12.87
N GLY A 18 -34.75 50.14 -12.04
CA GLY A 18 -34.04 48.86 -11.93
C GLY A 18 -34.62 47.89 -10.91
N LEU A 19 -34.14 46.64 -10.95
CA LEU A 19 -34.10 45.75 -9.80
C LEU A 19 -32.94 44.73 -9.92
N ALA A 20 -31.98 44.92 -9.00
CA ALA A 20 -31.16 43.95 -8.30
C ALA A 20 -30.40 42.86 -9.09
N THR A 21 -29.11 43.14 -9.27
CA THR A 21 -28.00 42.20 -9.44
C THR A 21 -27.93 41.16 -8.31
N GLY A 22 -27.81 39.89 -8.68
CA GLY A 22 -27.45 38.79 -7.77
C GLY A 22 -26.29 37.95 -8.34
N ASN A 23 -25.11 38.12 -7.74
CA ASN A 23 -23.90 37.28 -7.75
C ASN A 23 -23.48 36.56 -9.04
N LEU A 24 -22.49 37.18 -9.71
CA LEU A 24 -21.59 36.57 -10.69
C LEU A 24 -20.71 35.51 -10.02
N GLY A 25 -20.80 34.26 -10.47
CA GLY A 25 -19.77 33.23 -10.26
C GLY A 25 -18.60 33.43 -11.23
N ASP A 26 -17.46 32.80 -10.93
CA ASP A 26 -16.23 32.86 -11.72
C ASP A 26 -16.48 32.57 -13.22
N PRO A 27 -15.96 33.40 -14.14
CA PRO A 27 -16.32 33.38 -15.57
C PRO A 27 -15.75 32.20 -16.38
N GLY A 28 -15.19 31.18 -15.73
CA GLY A 28 -14.56 30.01 -16.38
C GLY A 28 -15.06 28.63 -15.92
N SER A 29 -16.00 28.56 -14.96
CA SER A 29 -16.50 27.27 -14.44
C SER A 29 -17.70 26.77 -15.21
N SER A 30 -17.74 25.46 -15.52
CA SER A 30 -18.86 24.88 -16.25
C SER A 30 -20.16 24.96 -15.41
N PRO A 31 -21.35 24.97 -16.04
CA PRO A 31 -22.61 25.00 -15.29
C PRO A 31 -22.74 23.83 -14.29
N ALA A 32 -22.16 22.66 -14.59
CA ALA A 32 -22.14 21.53 -13.66
C ALA A 32 -21.23 21.76 -12.45
N GLU A 33 -20.08 22.42 -12.62
CA GLU A 33 -19.18 22.82 -11.52
C GLU A 33 -19.81 23.85 -10.58
N GLN A 34 -20.86 24.56 -11.01
CA GLN A 34 -21.58 25.48 -10.13
C GLN A 34 -22.75 24.80 -9.41
N VAL A 35 -23.40 23.83 -10.06
CA VAL A 35 -24.62 23.17 -9.55
C VAL A 35 -24.28 22.01 -8.61
N LEU A 36 -23.35 21.13 -8.97
CA LEU A 36 -23.03 19.94 -8.17
C LEU A 36 -22.47 20.28 -6.78
N PRO A 37 -21.57 21.27 -6.60
CA PRO A 37 -21.12 21.66 -5.25
C PRO A 37 -22.21 22.35 -4.42
N ARG A 38 -23.22 22.97 -5.05
CA ARG A 38 -24.39 23.50 -4.34
C ARG A 38 -25.26 22.36 -3.84
N PHE A 39 -25.50 21.34 -4.68
CA PHE A 39 -26.16 20.11 -4.27
C PHE A 39 -25.44 19.47 -3.08
N LEU A 40 -24.13 19.25 -3.17
CA LEU A 40 -23.34 18.64 -2.09
C LEU A 40 -23.42 19.40 -0.77
N ARG A 41 -23.35 20.75 -0.82
CA ARG A 41 -23.52 21.60 0.37
C ARG A 41 -24.92 21.48 0.98
N LEU A 42 -25.96 21.50 0.15
CA LEU A 42 -27.35 21.33 0.63
C LEU A 42 -27.57 19.93 1.20
N PHE A 43 -27.03 18.91 0.55
CA PHE A 43 -27.12 17.52 0.99
C PHE A 43 -26.38 17.26 2.31
N GLY A 44 -25.26 17.97 2.53
CA GLY A 44 -24.48 17.94 3.77
C GLY A 44 -25.10 18.70 4.95
N SER A 45 -26.09 19.57 4.74
CA SER A 45 -26.61 20.53 5.74
C SER A 45 -27.45 19.96 6.90
N GLY A 46 -27.34 18.67 7.21
CA GLY A 46 -28.12 18.04 8.31
C GLY A 46 -29.63 17.93 8.06
N ALA A 47 -30.07 18.13 6.81
CA ALA A 47 -31.49 18.06 6.42
C ALA A 47 -32.14 16.70 6.74
N PRO A 48 -33.47 16.67 7.03
CA PRO A 48 -34.20 15.42 7.26
C PRO A 48 -34.16 14.49 6.03
N CYS A 49 -34.25 13.17 6.25
CA CYS A 49 -34.10 12.17 5.19
C CYS A 49 -35.09 12.34 4.03
N THR A 50 -36.32 12.80 4.28
CA THR A 50 -37.32 13.07 3.23
C THR A 50 -36.91 14.21 2.31
N ALA A 51 -36.32 15.27 2.87
CA ALA A 51 -35.78 16.38 2.08
C ALA A 51 -34.58 15.93 1.25
N LYS A 52 -33.69 15.10 1.83
CA LYS A 52 -32.57 14.51 1.09
C LYS A 52 -33.03 13.61 -0.05
N LEU A 53 -34.09 12.82 0.15
CA LEU A 53 -34.67 11.98 -0.91
C LEU A 53 -35.24 12.83 -2.06
N GLY A 54 -35.92 13.94 -1.74
CA GLY A 54 -36.37 14.91 -2.74
C GLY A 54 -35.21 15.48 -3.56
N LEU A 55 -34.12 15.89 -2.89
CA LEU A 55 -32.92 16.37 -3.58
C LEU A 55 -32.32 15.31 -4.52
N VAL A 56 -32.29 14.02 -4.13
CA VAL A 56 -31.80 12.94 -5.02
C VAL A 56 -32.69 12.79 -6.24
N ARG A 57 -34.01 12.89 -6.10
CA ARG A 57 -34.96 12.86 -7.22
C ARG A 57 -34.76 14.04 -8.17
N ASP A 58 -34.60 15.24 -7.62
CA ASP A 58 -34.34 16.44 -8.40
C ASP A 58 -33.01 16.34 -9.16
N LEU A 59 -31.98 15.79 -8.52
CA LEU A 59 -30.69 15.51 -9.16
C LEU A 59 -30.84 14.48 -10.28
N SER A 60 -31.63 13.42 -10.06
CA SER A 60 -31.90 12.39 -11.08
C SER A 60 -32.56 13.00 -12.31
N ALA A 61 -33.62 13.78 -12.12
CA ALA A 61 -34.33 14.48 -13.20
C ALA A 61 -33.45 15.50 -13.93
N LEU A 62 -32.59 16.20 -13.18
CA LEU A 62 -31.61 17.11 -13.77
C LEU A 62 -30.62 16.37 -14.67
N LEU A 63 -30.08 15.24 -14.21
CA LEU A 63 -29.13 14.44 -14.98
C LEU A 63 -29.77 13.79 -16.20
N GLU A 64 -31.03 13.37 -16.10
CA GLU A 64 -31.80 12.84 -17.22
C GLU A 64 -31.96 13.89 -18.33
N ALA A 65 -32.32 15.12 -17.95
CA ALA A 65 -32.53 16.24 -18.88
C ALA A 65 -31.23 16.92 -19.36
N ALA A 66 -30.11 16.74 -18.65
CA ALA A 66 -28.84 17.39 -18.97
C ALA A 66 -28.19 16.78 -20.24
N ASP A 67 -27.48 17.62 -20.99
CA ASP A 67 -26.62 17.15 -22.08
C ASP A 67 -25.38 16.44 -21.52
N THR A 68 -24.85 15.47 -22.26
CA THR A 68 -23.61 14.75 -21.91
C THR A 68 -22.43 15.71 -21.72
N ARG A 69 -22.36 16.79 -22.50
CA ARG A 69 -21.34 17.86 -22.32
C ARG A 69 -21.50 18.64 -21.02
N TRP A 70 -22.70 18.70 -20.46
CA TRP A 70 -22.94 19.36 -19.17
C TRP A 70 -22.27 18.56 -18.05
N LEU A 71 -22.49 17.24 -17.99
CA LEU A 71 -21.93 16.38 -16.94
C LEU A 71 -20.40 16.30 -17.04
N LEU A 72 -19.88 16.15 -18.25
CA LEU A 72 -18.43 16.05 -18.50
C LEU A 72 -17.69 17.38 -18.37
N GLY A 73 -18.43 18.48 -18.24
CA GLY A 73 -17.88 19.75 -17.80
C GLY A 73 -17.53 19.77 -16.31
N ALA A 74 -17.97 18.80 -15.51
CA ALA A 74 -17.54 18.65 -14.12
C ALA A 74 -16.20 17.91 -14.05
N THR A 75 -15.35 18.30 -13.09
CA THR A 75 -14.11 17.56 -12.85
C THR A 75 -14.40 16.12 -12.41
N PRO A 76 -13.55 15.15 -12.79
CA PRO A 76 -13.68 13.76 -12.32
C PRO A 76 -13.77 13.68 -10.79
N ALA A 77 -12.96 14.46 -10.07
CA ALA A 77 -12.95 14.49 -8.61
C ALA A 77 -14.29 14.93 -7.99
N LEU A 78 -14.99 15.88 -8.63
CA LEU A 78 -16.31 16.32 -8.17
C LEU A 78 -17.37 15.24 -8.37
N LEU A 79 -17.31 14.51 -9.49
CA LEU A 79 -18.18 13.36 -9.74
C LEU A 79 -17.90 12.22 -8.76
N GLN A 80 -16.63 11.96 -8.45
CA GLN A 80 -16.22 11.00 -7.42
C GLN A 80 -16.81 11.37 -6.05
N GLU A 81 -16.68 12.64 -5.63
CA GLU A 81 -17.24 13.12 -4.37
C GLU A 81 -18.77 12.93 -4.32
N LEU A 82 -19.47 13.29 -5.40
CA LEU A 82 -20.92 13.08 -5.54
C LEU A 82 -21.30 11.62 -5.36
N VAL A 83 -20.64 10.73 -6.09
CA VAL A 83 -20.93 9.29 -6.04
C VAL A 83 -20.63 8.72 -4.65
N ILE A 84 -19.55 9.13 -3.99
CA ILE A 84 -19.22 8.70 -2.63
C ILE A 84 -20.29 9.16 -1.63
N VAL A 85 -20.71 10.42 -1.70
CA VAL A 85 -21.73 10.98 -0.79
C VAL A 85 -23.07 10.26 -0.96
N LEU A 86 -23.50 10.01 -2.20
CA LEU A 86 -24.72 9.27 -2.50
C LEU A 86 -24.62 7.80 -2.09
N SER A 87 -23.47 7.17 -2.29
CA SER A 87 -23.20 5.79 -1.85
C SER A 87 -23.35 5.66 -0.34
N ARG A 88 -22.82 6.62 0.43
CA ARG A 88 -22.99 6.66 1.90
C ARG A 88 -24.44 6.87 2.32
N TYR A 89 -25.20 7.63 1.55
CA TYR A 89 -26.62 7.86 1.82
C TYR A 89 -27.49 6.64 1.54
N ALA A 90 -27.15 5.88 0.49
CA ALA A 90 -27.78 4.61 0.12
C ALA A 90 -27.33 3.43 0.98
N ALA A 91 -26.28 3.60 1.79
CA ALA A 91 -25.70 2.51 2.54
C ALA A 91 -26.67 2.01 3.64
N PRO A 92 -26.69 0.69 3.91
CA PRO A 92 -27.54 0.13 4.95
C PRO A 92 -27.18 0.74 6.31
N LEU A 93 -28.18 1.20 7.06
CA LEU A 93 -27.98 1.67 8.42
C LEU A 93 -27.57 0.48 9.30
N GLN A 94 -26.64 0.68 10.24
CA GLN A 94 -26.24 -0.35 11.20
C GLN A 94 -27.47 -0.80 11.98
N TRP A 95 -27.97 -1.99 11.67
CA TRP A 95 -29.13 -2.58 12.31
C TRP A 95 -28.65 -3.46 13.45
N GLU A 96 -28.86 -3.03 14.69
CA GLU A 96 -28.78 -3.93 15.84
C GLU A 96 -30.17 -4.54 16.08
N PRO A 97 -30.28 -5.88 16.20
CA PRO A 97 -31.55 -6.56 16.33
C PRO A 97 -32.08 -6.45 17.76
N GLU A 98 -32.46 -5.25 18.21
CA GLU A 98 -33.30 -5.12 19.39
C GLU A 98 -34.76 -5.30 18.98
N GLY A 99 -35.24 -6.56 19.06
CA GLY A 99 -36.67 -6.87 19.05
C GLY A 99 -37.23 -7.37 17.71
N GLY A 100 -36.87 -8.59 17.30
CA GLY A 100 -37.73 -9.57 16.62
C GLY A 100 -38.49 -9.24 15.32
N ARG A 101 -38.56 -7.99 14.85
CA ARG A 101 -39.19 -7.61 13.58
C ARG A 101 -38.19 -7.70 12.44
N SER A 102 -38.68 -8.17 11.29
CA SER A 102 -37.89 -8.16 10.07
C SER A 102 -37.75 -6.72 9.54
N PRO A 103 -36.59 -6.30 9.02
CA PRO A 103 -36.42 -4.93 8.50
C PRO A 103 -37.31 -4.60 7.29
N ARG A 104 -37.95 -5.62 6.68
CA ARG A 104 -38.99 -5.44 5.65
C ARG A 104 -40.27 -4.81 6.19
N GLU A 105 -40.57 -5.03 7.47
CA GLU A 105 -41.81 -4.60 8.12
C GLU A 105 -41.63 -3.29 8.91
N ASP A 106 -40.39 -2.84 9.10
CA ASP A 106 -40.06 -1.59 9.77
C ASP A 106 -40.02 -0.42 8.76
N PRO A 107 -40.76 0.69 8.97
CA PRO A 107 -40.67 1.90 8.14
C PRO A 107 -39.23 2.41 7.95
N SER A 108 -38.32 2.16 8.89
CA SER A 108 -36.91 2.56 8.78
C SER A 108 -36.15 1.80 7.67
N GLY A 109 -36.43 0.50 7.51
CA GLY A 109 -35.84 -0.36 6.49
C GLY A 109 -36.43 -0.10 5.10
N ALA A 110 -37.74 0.13 5.02
CA ALA A 110 -38.41 0.54 3.78
C ALA A 110 -37.85 1.88 3.23
N ALA A 111 -37.63 2.85 4.12
CA ALA A 111 -36.98 4.12 3.76
C ALA A 111 -35.51 3.94 3.33
N GLY A 112 -34.81 2.91 3.84
CA GLY A 112 -33.48 2.52 3.37
C GLY A 112 -33.49 2.01 1.93
N ALA A 113 -34.39 1.09 1.61
CA ALA A 113 -34.54 0.52 0.28
C ALA A 113 -34.98 1.58 -0.75
N GLU A 114 -35.85 2.51 -0.38
CA GLU A 114 -36.26 3.60 -1.27
C GLU A 114 -35.09 4.55 -1.58
N ARG A 115 -34.27 4.91 -0.58
CA ARG A 115 -33.04 5.69 -0.81
C ARG A 115 -32.10 4.99 -1.78
N ALA A 116 -31.90 3.68 -1.62
CA ALA A 116 -31.05 2.90 -2.50
C ALA A 116 -31.57 2.87 -3.94
N ALA A 117 -32.89 2.73 -4.15
CA ALA A 117 -33.49 2.76 -5.48
C ALA A 117 -33.26 4.10 -6.18
N GLU A 118 -33.52 5.23 -5.50
CA GLU A 118 -33.34 6.56 -6.10
C GLU A 118 -31.86 6.89 -6.37
N VAL A 119 -30.94 6.44 -5.51
CA VAL A 119 -29.49 6.58 -5.76
C VAL A 119 -29.03 5.72 -6.94
N SER A 120 -29.55 4.49 -7.08
CA SER A 120 -29.24 3.65 -8.24
C SER A 120 -29.65 4.31 -9.55
N LEU A 121 -30.82 4.97 -9.60
CA LEU A 121 -31.26 5.74 -10.77
C LEU A 121 -30.31 6.89 -11.12
N VAL A 122 -29.85 7.66 -10.13
CA VAL A 122 -28.85 8.71 -10.34
C VAL A 122 -27.57 8.14 -10.94
N PHE A 123 -27.11 6.99 -10.45
CA PHE A 123 -25.91 6.34 -10.99
C PHE A 123 -26.13 5.78 -12.41
N CYS A 124 -27.31 5.23 -12.71
CA CYS A 124 -27.68 4.85 -14.08
C CYS A 124 -27.62 6.05 -15.03
N ASN A 125 -28.14 7.21 -14.62
CA ASN A 125 -28.09 8.43 -15.43
C ASN A 125 -26.65 8.90 -15.66
N ILE A 126 -25.78 8.85 -14.63
CA ILE A 126 -24.34 9.17 -14.80
C ILE A 126 -23.70 8.22 -15.81
N LEU A 127 -23.92 6.91 -15.68
CA LEU A 127 -23.35 5.92 -16.59
C LEU A 127 -23.88 6.06 -18.02
N ALA A 128 -25.17 6.37 -18.21
CA ALA A 128 -25.75 6.61 -19.52
C ALA A 128 -25.09 7.80 -20.23
N LYS A 129 -24.85 8.92 -19.52
CA LYS A 129 -24.14 10.08 -20.10
C LYS A 129 -22.69 9.73 -20.45
N VAL A 130 -22.03 8.93 -19.64
CA VAL A 130 -20.68 8.45 -19.93
C VAL A 130 -20.66 7.50 -21.14
N GLU A 131 -21.68 6.65 -21.31
CA GLU A 131 -21.86 5.78 -22.48
C GLU A 131 -22.09 6.59 -23.77
N GLU A 132 -22.97 7.59 -23.71
CA GLU A 132 -23.20 8.53 -24.80
C GLU A 132 -21.90 9.25 -25.20
N ALA A 133 -21.09 9.64 -24.21
CA ALA A 133 -19.82 10.32 -24.44
C ALA A 133 -18.80 9.50 -25.22
N LYS A 134 -18.75 8.18 -24.97
CA LYS A 134 -17.87 7.26 -25.71
C LYS A 134 -18.17 7.24 -27.22
N ASN A 135 -19.40 7.53 -27.60
CA ASN A 135 -19.87 7.49 -28.97
C ASN A 135 -19.82 8.86 -29.69
N LEU A 136 -19.49 9.95 -28.97
CA LEU A 136 -19.44 11.30 -29.54
C LEU A 136 -18.03 11.62 -30.09
N GLU A 137 -17.97 11.97 -31.38
CA GLU A 137 -16.73 12.48 -32.00
C GLU A 137 -16.35 13.84 -31.39
N GLY A 138 -15.14 13.92 -30.80
CA GLY A 138 -14.55 15.17 -30.29
C GLY A 138 -14.44 15.31 -28.77
N LEU A 139 -14.84 14.30 -27.98
CA LEU A 139 -14.48 14.21 -26.56
C LEU A 139 -13.28 13.29 -26.34
N ASP A 140 -12.39 13.69 -25.44
CA ASP A 140 -11.18 12.94 -25.12
C ASP A 140 -11.53 11.64 -24.38
N SER A 141 -11.18 10.51 -24.99
CA SER A 141 -11.32 9.17 -24.41
C SER A 141 -10.66 9.08 -23.03
N ALA A 142 -9.57 9.83 -22.80
CA ALA A 142 -8.88 9.88 -21.51
C ALA A 142 -9.74 10.50 -20.39
N VAL A 143 -10.59 11.48 -20.70
CA VAL A 143 -11.47 12.12 -19.71
C VAL A 143 -12.59 11.16 -19.31
N THR A 144 -13.24 10.52 -20.28
CA THR A 144 -14.29 9.52 -20.05
C THR A 144 -13.74 8.31 -19.27
N GLY A 145 -12.54 7.85 -19.63
CA GLY A 145 -11.83 6.80 -18.89
C GLY A 145 -11.49 7.21 -17.46
N SER A 146 -10.98 8.43 -17.26
CA SER A 146 -10.67 8.96 -15.92
C SER A 146 -11.90 9.06 -15.01
N ILE A 147 -13.04 9.50 -15.54
CA ILE A 147 -14.30 9.55 -14.79
C ILE A 147 -14.77 8.15 -14.40
N LEU A 148 -14.79 7.22 -15.36
CA LEU A 148 -15.16 5.82 -15.09
C LEU A 148 -14.29 5.21 -14.00
N CYS A 149 -12.98 5.42 -14.08
CA CYS A 149 -11.98 4.99 -13.10
C CYS A 149 -12.12 5.61 -11.71
N GLN A 150 -13.00 6.59 -11.50
CA GLN A 150 -13.23 7.18 -10.17
C GLN A 150 -14.63 6.89 -9.62
N VAL A 151 -15.59 6.51 -10.46
CA VAL A 151 -16.99 6.31 -10.06
C VAL A 151 -17.42 4.85 -10.05
N ALA A 152 -16.84 3.99 -10.89
CA ALA A 152 -17.31 2.60 -11.02
C ALA A 152 -17.16 1.77 -9.73
N GLY A 153 -16.13 1.98 -8.91
CA GLY A 153 -15.96 1.24 -7.66
C GLY A 153 -17.11 1.47 -6.68
N PRO A 154 -17.36 2.71 -6.23
CA PRO A 154 -18.51 3.05 -5.41
C PRO A 154 -19.86 2.62 -6.02
N ILE A 155 -20.04 2.80 -7.34
CA ILE A 155 -21.26 2.38 -8.06
C ILE A 155 -21.43 0.85 -7.99
N PHE A 156 -20.36 0.09 -8.24
CA PHE A 156 -20.37 -1.37 -8.18
C PHE A 156 -20.80 -1.85 -6.79
N ILE A 157 -20.23 -1.25 -5.72
CA ILE A 157 -20.61 -1.59 -4.34
C ILE A 157 -22.09 -1.34 -4.11
N CYS A 158 -22.59 -0.17 -4.50
CA CYS A 158 -23.99 0.18 -4.34
C CYS A 158 -24.89 -0.86 -5.04
N ALA A 159 -24.55 -1.20 -6.28
CA ALA A 159 -25.27 -2.20 -7.07
C ALA A 159 -25.27 -3.59 -6.40
N VAL A 160 -24.11 -4.10 -6.01
CA VAL A 160 -24.04 -5.44 -5.36
C VAL A 160 -24.64 -5.44 -3.96
N THR A 161 -24.66 -4.31 -3.25
CA THR A 161 -25.24 -4.20 -1.90
C THR A 161 -26.76 -4.38 -1.93
N HIS A 162 -27.40 -3.82 -2.96
CA HIS A 162 -28.86 -3.74 -3.05
C HIS A 162 -29.48 -4.71 -4.05
N GLY A 163 -28.69 -5.29 -4.98
CA GLY A 163 -29.18 -6.21 -6.02
C GLY A 163 -29.52 -7.62 -5.54
N ALA A 164 -29.01 -8.06 -4.39
CA ALA A 164 -29.35 -9.36 -3.81
C ALA A 164 -30.49 -9.24 -2.77
N GLU A 165 -31.27 -10.31 -2.60
CA GLU A 165 -32.25 -10.37 -1.53
C GLU A 165 -31.57 -10.32 -0.16
N ARG A 166 -31.87 -9.26 0.60
CA ARG A 166 -31.30 -8.96 1.91
C ARG A 166 -32.39 -8.39 2.81
N PRO A 167 -32.20 -8.40 4.15
CA PRO A 167 -33.19 -7.87 5.08
C PRO A 167 -33.57 -6.40 4.81
N TRP A 168 -32.63 -5.59 4.34
CA TRP A 168 -32.78 -4.16 4.06
C TRP A 168 -33.15 -3.82 2.60
N THR A 169 -33.45 -4.82 1.75
CA THR A 169 -33.78 -4.59 0.33
C THR A 169 -35.24 -4.91 0.00
N GLN A 170 -35.77 -4.22 -1.01
CA GLN A 170 -37.12 -4.42 -1.55
C GLN A 170 -37.07 -4.73 -3.06
N PRO A 171 -38.14 -5.30 -3.66
CA PRO A 171 -38.15 -5.66 -5.08
C PRO A 171 -37.75 -4.51 -6.01
N ARG A 172 -38.22 -3.28 -5.74
CA ARG A 172 -37.84 -2.09 -6.50
C ARG A 172 -36.34 -1.81 -6.37
N SER A 173 -35.79 -1.72 -5.15
CA SER A 173 -34.37 -1.43 -4.94
C SER A 173 -33.46 -2.50 -5.55
N GLN A 174 -33.89 -3.76 -5.54
CA GLN A 174 -33.19 -4.88 -6.17
C GLN A 174 -33.18 -4.75 -7.69
N CYS A 175 -34.32 -4.43 -8.30
CA CYS A 175 -34.45 -4.20 -9.73
C CYS A 175 -33.52 -3.07 -10.20
N GLU A 176 -33.61 -1.90 -9.56
CA GLU A 176 -32.79 -0.73 -9.88
C GLU A 176 -31.29 -1.00 -9.70
N ALA A 177 -30.91 -1.72 -8.64
CA ALA A 177 -29.52 -2.09 -8.41
C ALA A 177 -28.99 -3.11 -9.42
N GLN A 178 -29.85 -4.01 -9.92
CA GLN A 178 -29.48 -4.95 -10.98
C GLN A 178 -29.36 -4.26 -12.33
N GLU A 179 -30.24 -3.32 -12.65
CA GLU A 179 -30.12 -2.45 -13.82
C GLU A 179 -28.84 -1.63 -13.77
N LEU A 180 -28.53 -1.06 -12.61
CA LEU A 180 -27.28 -0.34 -12.37
C LEU A 180 -26.05 -1.21 -12.62
N LEU A 181 -26.06 -2.45 -12.11
CA LEU A 181 -24.96 -3.40 -12.35
C LEU A 181 -24.80 -3.70 -13.83
N ASN A 182 -25.91 -3.92 -14.54
CA ASN A 182 -25.90 -4.21 -15.98
C ASN A 182 -25.41 -3.00 -16.79
N ALA A 183 -25.83 -1.79 -16.42
CA ALA A 183 -25.35 -0.54 -17.02
C ALA A 183 -23.84 -0.38 -16.81
N LEU A 184 -23.35 -0.61 -15.59
CA LEU A 184 -21.93 -0.52 -15.26
C LEU A 184 -21.09 -1.49 -16.10
N LEU A 185 -21.51 -2.76 -16.16
CA LEU A 185 -20.82 -3.78 -16.95
C LEU A 185 -20.83 -3.45 -18.44
N ARG A 186 -21.95 -2.93 -18.96
CA ARG A 186 -22.07 -2.49 -20.37
C ARG A 186 -21.12 -1.35 -20.69
N VAL A 187 -21.10 -0.29 -19.87
CA VAL A 187 -20.26 0.89 -20.10
C VAL A 187 -18.78 0.52 -20.00
N LEU A 188 -18.42 -0.42 -19.14
CA LEU A 188 -17.05 -0.93 -19.02
C LEU A 188 -16.73 -2.08 -19.98
N GLU A 189 -17.65 -2.45 -20.87
CA GLU A 189 -17.49 -3.51 -21.87
C GLU A 189 -17.19 -4.91 -21.29
N TYR A 190 -17.61 -5.17 -20.05
CA TYR A 190 -17.50 -6.47 -19.39
C TYR A 190 -18.79 -7.29 -19.55
N LYS A 191 -18.67 -8.60 -19.83
CA LYS A 191 -19.83 -9.49 -20.03
C LYS A 191 -20.33 -10.11 -18.73
N SER A 192 -19.52 -10.07 -17.67
CA SER A 192 -19.87 -10.67 -16.38
C SER A 192 -19.14 -10.02 -15.22
N ILE A 193 -19.69 -10.16 -14.00
CA ILE A 193 -19.02 -9.72 -12.77
C ILE A 193 -17.63 -10.35 -12.62
N PRO A 194 -17.42 -11.67 -12.82
CA PRO A 194 -16.07 -12.23 -12.75
C PRO A 194 -15.09 -11.63 -13.75
N GLU A 195 -15.55 -11.25 -14.94
CA GLU A 195 -14.72 -10.60 -15.96
C GLU A 195 -14.36 -9.17 -15.56
N PHE A 196 -15.33 -8.39 -15.08
CA PHE A 196 -15.11 -7.07 -14.49
C PHE A 196 -14.14 -7.12 -13.31
N LEU A 197 -14.30 -8.12 -12.43
CA LEU A 197 -13.44 -8.25 -11.26
C LEU A 197 -12.01 -8.70 -11.60
N ARG A 198 -11.85 -9.43 -12.72
CA ARG A 198 -10.54 -9.89 -13.23
C ARG A 198 -9.81 -8.84 -14.07
N GLY A 199 -10.53 -7.95 -14.75
CA GLY A 199 -10.00 -7.08 -15.82
C GLY A 199 -9.75 -7.88 -17.11
N THR A 200 -9.89 -7.25 -18.28
CA THR A 200 -9.80 -7.95 -19.58
C THR A 200 -8.44 -7.85 -20.28
N CYS A 201 -7.61 -6.81 -20.07
CA CYS A 201 -6.20 -6.82 -20.48
C CYS A 201 -5.41 -5.58 -20.02
N GLU A 202 -4.09 -5.79 -19.91
CA GLU A 202 -2.90 -4.93 -19.78
C GLU A 202 -2.91 -3.60 -19.00
N ASP A 203 -3.97 -2.79 -19.01
CA ASP A 203 -3.91 -1.44 -18.40
C ASP A 203 -5.08 -1.12 -17.44
N GLU A 204 -6.16 -1.93 -17.44
CA GLU A 204 -7.37 -1.66 -16.63
C GLU A 204 -7.52 -2.67 -15.51
N HIS A 205 -6.56 -2.58 -14.61
CA HIS A 205 -6.41 -3.40 -13.43
C HIS A 205 -7.53 -3.18 -12.39
N SER A 206 -7.74 -4.12 -11.46
CA SER A 206 -8.79 -4.19 -10.40
C SER A 206 -8.81 -2.98 -9.42
N TRP A 207 -8.94 -1.76 -9.94
CA TRP A 207 -8.83 -0.49 -9.24
C TRP A 207 -9.96 -0.30 -8.22
N PHE A 208 -11.12 -0.91 -8.49
CA PHE A 208 -12.32 -0.70 -7.68
C PHE A 208 -12.19 -1.27 -6.27
N VAL A 209 -11.36 -2.31 -6.01
CA VAL A 209 -11.17 -2.83 -4.64
C VAL A 209 -10.42 -1.81 -3.79
N VAL A 210 -9.46 -1.09 -4.39
CA VAL A 210 -8.56 -0.14 -3.72
C VAL A 210 -9.30 1.13 -3.26
N GLU A 211 -10.41 1.48 -3.90
CA GLU A 211 -11.20 2.65 -3.49
C GLU A 211 -12.12 2.41 -2.27
N ILE A 212 -12.39 1.14 -1.94
CA ILE A 212 -13.34 0.79 -0.87
C ILE A 212 -12.66 0.84 0.50
N GLN A 213 -12.76 1.96 1.18
CA GLN A 213 -12.19 2.11 2.53
C GLN A 213 -13.20 1.75 3.63
N ARG A 214 -12.72 1.67 4.89
CA ARG A 214 -13.55 1.47 6.08
C ARG A 214 -14.77 2.42 6.10
N PRO A 215 -15.96 1.99 6.56
CA PRO A 215 -16.28 0.71 7.23
C PRO A 215 -16.82 -0.42 6.32
N TRP A 216 -17.13 -0.16 5.06
CA TRP A 216 -18.00 -1.02 4.23
C TRP A 216 -17.36 -2.30 3.70
N LEU A 217 -16.03 -2.37 3.64
CA LEU A 217 -15.33 -3.53 3.06
C LEU A 217 -15.58 -4.83 3.85
N GLY A 218 -15.83 -4.73 5.16
CA GLY A 218 -16.13 -5.90 6.00
C GLY A 218 -17.41 -6.62 5.58
N ASP A 219 -18.47 -5.86 5.29
CA ASP A 219 -19.79 -6.40 4.93
C ASP A 219 -19.80 -7.02 3.52
N HIS A 220 -18.83 -6.65 2.69
CA HIS A 220 -18.66 -7.15 1.33
C HIS A 220 -17.51 -8.14 1.18
N LEU A 221 -16.84 -8.53 2.28
CA LEU A 221 -15.68 -9.41 2.23
C LEU A 221 -15.96 -10.72 1.49
N GLU A 222 -17.16 -11.30 1.64
CA GLU A 222 -17.56 -12.54 0.96
C GLU A 222 -17.62 -12.40 -0.57
N LYS A 223 -17.82 -11.19 -1.07
CA LYS A 223 -17.89 -10.90 -2.50
C LYS A 223 -16.55 -10.49 -3.08
N VAL A 224 -15.73 -9.79 -2.29
CA VAL A 224 -14.45 -9.24 -2.76
C VAL A 224 -13.29 -10.22 -2.57
N LEU A 225 -13.31 -11.01 -1.48
CA LEU A 225 -12.21 -11.92 -1.16
C LEU A 225 -12.01 -13.04 -2.20
N PRO A 226 -13.04 -13.79 -2.64
CA PRO A 226 -12.83 -14.86 -3.60
C PRO A 226 -12.28 -14.38 -4.95
N PRO A 227 -12.78 -13.28 -5.54
CA PRO A 227 -12.20 -12.70 -6.75
C PRO A 227 -10.75 -12.19 -6.56
N SER A 228 -10.42 -11.57 -5.42
CA SER A 228 -9.03 -11.18 -5.14
C SER A 228 -8.07 -12.36 -5.03
N LEU A 229 -8.52 -13.47 -4.42
CA LEU A 229 -7.76 -14.73 -4.36
C LEU A 229 -7.60 -15.37 -5.75
N LEU A 230 -8.67 -15.38 -6.53
CA LEU A 230 -8.63 -15.91 -7.89
C LEU A 230 -7.69 -15.10 -8.80
N LEU A 231 -7.69 -13.77 -8.63
CA LEU A 231 -6.80 -12.88 -9.35
C LEU A 231 -5.34 -13.08 -8.90
N SER A 232 -5.09 -13.33 -7.61
CA SER A 232 -3.75 -13.66 -7.14
C SER A 232 -3.23 -14.99 -7.67
N ASP A 233 -4.12 -15.96 -7.91
CA ASP A 233 -3.77 -17.28 -8.47
C ASP A 233 -3.68 -17.30 -10.02
N ASP A 234 -3.91 -16.17 -10.70
CA ASP A 234 -3.87 -16.07 -12.15
C ASP A 234 -2.50 -16.46 -12.73
N TYR A 235 -2.41 -16.83 -14.00
CA TYR A 235 -1.13 -17.20 -14.60
C TYR A 235 -0.26 -15.97 -14.96
N ARG A 236 -0.88 -14.82 -15.25
CA ARG A 236 -0.21 -13.57 -15.62
C ARG A 236 0.33 -12.85 -14.39
N VAL A 237 1.55 -12.32 -14.48
CA VAL A 237 2.23 -11.70 -13.32
C VAL A 237 1.55 -10.39 -12.91
N GLU A 238 1.04 -9.64 -13.87
CA GLU A 238 0.35 -8.36 -13.65
C GLU A 238 -0.91 -8.59 -12.79
N ASN A 239 -1.70 -9.59 -13.18
CA ASN A 239 -2.87 -10.04 -12.43
C ASN A 239 -2.51 -10.51 -11.03
N LYS A 240 -1.43 -11.29 -10.86
CA LYS A 240 -0.96 -11.70 -9.53
C LYS A 240 -0.66 -10.49 -8.65
N ILE A 241 0.06 -9.49 -9.17
CA ILE A 241 0.42 -8.28 -8.43
C ILE A 241 -0.85 -7.57 -7.95
N LEU A 242 -1.84 -7.41 -8.81
CA LEU A 242 -3.12 -6.81 -8.46
C LEU A 242 -3.91 -7.60 -7.45
N GLY A 243 -4.00 -8.91 -7.62
CA GLY A 243 -4.66 -9.79 -6.67
C GLY A 243 -4.06 -9.60 -5.28
N VAL A 244 -2.73 -9.58 -5.18
CA VAL A 244 -2.02 -9.34 -3.92
C VAL A 244 -2.26 -7.91 -3.39
N GLN A 245 -2.30 -6.89 -4.24
CA GLN A 245 -2.65 -5.52 -3.83
C GLN A 245 -4.08 -5.42 -3.29
N CYS A 246 -5.03 -6.10 -3.93
CA CYS A 246 -6.41 -6.22 -3.45
C CYS A 246 -6.47 -6.91 -2.08
N LEU A 247 -5.74 -8.02 -1.92
CA LEU A 247 -5.63 -8.71 -0.63
C LEU A 247 -5.00 -7.83 0.45
N HIS A 248 -3.97 -7.06 0.10
CA HIS A 248 -3.34 -6.11 1.00
C HIS A 248 -4.33 -5.03 1.46
N HIS A 249 -5.09 -4.48 0.51
CA HIS A 249 -6.13 -3.49 0.79
C HIS A 249 -7.22 -4.05 1.72
N ILE A 250 -7.64 -5.31 1.50
CA ILE A 250 -8.56 -6.02 2.39
C ILE A 250 -7.99 -6.14 3.80
N ILE A 251 -6.73 -6.53 3.95
CA ILE A 251 -6.07 -6.66 5.26
C ILE A 251 -6.03 -5.32 6.01
N GLN A 252 -5.75 -4.23 5.29
CA GLN A 252 -5.67 -2.88 5.89
C GLN A 252 -7.06 -2.33 6.27
N ASN A 253 -8.10 -2.64 5.49
CA ASN A 253 -9.42 -2.02 5.62
C ASN A 253 -10.47 -2.88 6.32
N VAL A 254 -10.26 -4.19 6.50
CA VAL A 254 -11.20 -5.04 7.23
C VAL A 254 -10.73 -5.23 8.68
N PRO A 255 -11.63 -5.14 9.69
CA PRO A 255 -11.26 -5.43 11.07
C PRO A 255 -10.69 -6.85 11.24
N ALA A 256 -9.61 -6.98 12.01
CA ALA A 256 -8.93 -8.25 12.27
C ALA A 256 -9.87 -9.36 12.76
N ALA A 257 -10.89 -9.01 13.56
CA ALA A 257 -11.89 -9.96 14.03
C ALA A 257 -12.71 -10.58 12.90
N VAL A 258 -13.12 -9.77 11.91
CA VAL A 258 -13.90 -10.21 10.74
C VAL A 258 -13.05 -11.07 9.80
N LEU A 259 -11.79 -10.67 9.59
CA LEU A 259 -10.79 -11.46 8.83
C LEU A 259 -10.47 -12.81 9.51
N GLY A 260 -10.50 -12.85 10.84
CA GLY A 260 -10.26 -14.08 11.61
C GLY A 260 -11.40 -15.10 11.52
N GLN A 261 -12.63 -14.65 11.23
CA GLN A 261 -13.78 -15.55 11.10
C GLN A 261 -13.62 -16.51 9.92
N PHE A 262 -14.18 -17.72 10.07
CA PHE A 262 -14.20 -18.77 9.04
C PHE A 262 -12.83 -19.12 8.44
N ASN A 263 -11.74 -18.91 9.19
CA ASN A 263 -10.36 -19.13 8.73
C ASN A 263 -9.98 -18.32 7.48
N ARG A 264 -10.66 -17.20 7.19
CA ARG A 264 -10.38 -16.36 6.00
C ARG A 264 -8.93 -15.86 6.00
N VAL A 265 -8.41 -15.42 7.14
CA VAL A 265 -7.01 -15.01 7.29
C VAL A 265 -6.01 -16.13 6.97
N GLN A 266 -6.34 -17.39 7.25
CA GLN A 266 -5.47 -18.53 6.90
C GLN A 266 -5.42 -18.74 5.39
N VAL A 267 -6.58 -18.64 4.72
CA VAL A 267 -6.66 -18.76 3.26
C VAL A 267 -5.82 -17.67 2.59
N VAL A 268 -5.98 -16.41 3.04
CA VAL A 268 -5.18 -15.28 2.56
C VAL A 268 -3.69 -15.52 2.79
N TYR A 269 -3.31 -15.91 4.00
CA TYR A 269 -1.91 -16.22 4.32
C TYR A 269 -1.35 -17.33 3.42
N HIS A 270 -2.10 -18.40 3.18
CA HIS A 270 -1.65 -19.51 2.33
C HIS A 270 -1.47 -19.08 0.86
N ALA A 271 -2.39 -18.31 0.31
CA ALA A 271 -2.24 -17.76 -1.04
C ALA A 271 -0.99 -16.88 -1.15
N LEU A 272 -0.81 -15.95 -0.21
CA LEU A 272 0.37 -15.08 -0.16
C LEU A 272 1.67 -15.86 0.01
N PHE A 273 1.68 -16.88 0.88
CA PHE A 273 2.86 -17.71 1.14
C PHE A 273 3.31 -18.46 -0.12
N ASN A 274 2.36 -18.91 -0.96
CA ASN A 274 2.69 -19.59 -2.22
C ASN A 274 3.41 -18.67 -3.21
N HIS A 275 3.11 -17.37 -3.21
CA HIS A 275 3.80 -16.42 -4.08
C HIS A 275 5.26 -16.16 -3.69
N LEU A 276 5.67 -16.48 -2.45
CA LEU A 276 7.07 -16.34 -2.03
C LEU A 276 8.04 -17.27 -2.79
N TYR A 277 7.52 -18.29 -3.48
CA TYR A 277 8.29 -19.17 -4.35
C TYR A 277 8.49 -18.60 -5.77
N SER A 278 7.88 -17.45 -6.09
CA SER A 278 8.05 -16.79 -7.38
C SER A 278 9.44 -16.16 -7.53
N ARG A 279 9.91 -16.03 -8.77
CA ARG A 279 11.13 -15.27 -9.13
C ARG A 279 10.84 -13.83 -9.58
N GLU A 280 9.57 -13.45 -9.63
CA GLU A 280 9.16 -12.12 -10.07
C GLU A 280 9.36 -11.10 -8.97
N ALA A 281 10.36 -10.22 -9.14
CA ALA A 281 10.77 -9.24 -8.14
C ALA A 281 9.60 -8.35 -7.67
N GLN A 282 8.87 -7.75 -8.61
CA GLN A 282 7.74 -6.86 -8.28
C GLN A 282 6.63 -7.58 -7.51
N LEU A 283 6.31 -8.81 -7.89
CA LEU A 283 5.34 -9.64 -7.17
C LEU A 283 5.81 -9.94 -5.74
N VAL A 284 7.06 -10.41 -5.57
CA VAL A 284 7.62 -10.72 -4.25
C VAL A 284 7.63 -9.47 -3.36
N GLN A 285 7.92 -8.29 -3.90
CA GLN A 285 7.89 -7.04 -3.14
C GLN A 285 6.50 -6.76 -2.55
N VAL A 286 5.44 -6.82 -3.37
CA VAL A 286 4.07 -6.57 -2.90
C VAL A 286 3.62 -7.66 -1.92
N VAL A 287 3.98 -8.92 -2.20
CA VAL A 287 3.66 -10.06 -1.32
C VAL A 287 4.31 -9.91 0.05
N LEU A 288 5.58 -9.50 0.13
CA LEU A 288 6.29 -9.33 1.40
C LEU A 288 5.65 -8.25 2.28
N LEU A 289 5.26 -7.12 1.69
CA LEU A 289 4.51 -6.07 2.39
C LEU A 289 3.19 -6.62 2.93
N CYS A 290 2.44 -7.35 2.09
CA CYS A 290 1.17 -7.95 2.46
C CYS A 290 1.30 -9.03 3.55
N ILE A 291 2.34 -9.86 3.49
CA ILE A 291 2.62 -10.85 4.53
C ILE A 291 2.98 -10.17 5.85
N LEU A 292 3.76 -9.08 5.82
CA LEU A 292 4.05 -8.33 7.03
C LEU A 292 2.76 -7.85 7.69
N ASP A 293 1.74 -7.42 6.96
CA ASP A 293 0.50 -6.94 7.57
C ASP A 293 -0.50 -8.04 7.99
N VAL A 294 -0.50 -9.19 7.29
CA VAL A 294 -1.41 -10.30 7.64
C VAL A 294 -0.95 -11.05 8.89
N LEU A 295 0.36 -11.14 9.13
CA LEU A 295 0.96 -11.93 10.21
C LEU A 295 0.47 -11.50 11.62
N PRO A 296 0.37 -10.21 11.98
CA PRO A 296 -0.23 -9.79 13.26
C PRO A 296 -1.68 -10.24 13.42
N VAL A 297 -2.47 -10.24 12.35
CA VAL A 297 -3.88 -10.71 12.38
C VAL A 297 -3.92 -12.22 12.61
N LEU A 298 -3.06 -12.96 11.91
CA LEU A 298 -2.95 -14.41 11.99
C LEU A 298 -2.49 -14.90 13.37
N GLU A 299 -1.53 -14.21 13.97
CA GLU A 299 -0.91 -14.57 15.25
C GLU A 299 -1.74 -14.11 16.46
N ARG A 300 -2.60 -13.10 16.30
CA ARG A 300 -3.56 -12.65 17.35
C ARG A 300 -4.86 -13.45 17.39
N ALA A 301 -5.22 -14.17 16.33
CA ALA A 301 -6.47 -14.95 16.29
C ALA A 301 -6.49 -15.97 17.46
N PRO A 302 -7.60 -16.05 18.24
CA PRO A 302 -7.68 -16.91 19.43
C PRO A 302 -7.53 -18.38 19.03
N GLN A 303 -6.34 -18.94 19.24
CA GLN A 303 -6.08 -20.34 18.98
C GLN A 303 -6.62 -21.15 20.16
N LEU A 304 -7.53 -22.09 19.89
CA LEU A 304 -8.09 -23.05 20.87
C LEU A 304 -7.05 -24.00 21.50
N SER A 305 -5.75 -23.87 21.19
CA SER A 305 -4.71 -24.82 21.62
C SER A 305 -3.92 -24.32 22.84
N PRO A 306 -3.92 -25.03 23.99
CA PRO A 306 -3.24 -24.62 25.22
C PRO A 306 -1.71 -24.83 25.23
N LYS A 307 -1.10 -25.15 24.08
CA LYS A 307 0.35 -25.41 23.98
C LYS A 307 1.07 -24.19 23.38
N PRO A 308 2.16 -23.69 24.00
CA PRO A 308 2.97 -22.65 23.39
C PRO A 308 3.53 -23.15 22.05
N ARG A 309 3.19 -22.47 20.95
CA ARG A 309 3.76 -22.77 19.63
C ARG A 309 5.27 -22.50 19.68
N ARG A 310 6.08 -23.54 19.45
CA ARG A 310 7.54 -23.41 19.28
C ARG A 310 7.92 -22.68 17.98
N VAL A 311 7.03 -22.65 16.98
CA VAL A 311 7.26 -22.04 15.66
C VAL A 311 6.03 -21.23 15.26
N THR A 312 6.19 -19.93 14.99
CA THR A 312 5.10 -19.06 14.50
C THR A 312 5.06 -18.98 12.97
N ALA A 313 4.00 -18.37 12.43
CA ALA A 313 3.94 -18.10 10.98
C ALA A 313 5.09 -17.18 10.55
N SER A 314 5.44 -16.19 11.38
CA SER A 314 6.61 -15.34 11.17
C SER A 314 7.93 -16.14 11.06
N ASP A 315 8.11 -17.19 11.88
CA ASP A 315 9.29 -18.05 11.78
C ASP A 315 9.34 -18.82 10.45
N LYS A 316 8.20 -19.33 9.99
CA LYS A 316 8.11 -20.09 8.72
C LYS A 316 8.44 -19.20 7.53
N VAL A 317 7.89 -17.99 7.51
CA VAL A 317 8.19 -17.00 6.46
C VAL A 317 9.66 -16.64 6.48
N LEU A 318 10.22 -16.26 7.64
CA LEU A 318 11.63 -15.90 7.72
C LEU A 318 12.55 -17.06 7.32
N GLN A 319 12.25 -18.29 7.75
CA GLN A 319 13.03 -19.46 7.36
C GLN A 319 13.04 -19.66 5.84
N LEU A 320 11.90 -19.48 5.18
CA LEU A 320 11.80 -19.57 3.72
C LEU A 320 12.61 -18.45 3.05
N LEU A 321 12.42 -17.20 3.48
CA LEU A 321 13.14 -16.05 2.92
C LEU A 321 14.64 -16.20 3.04
N LEU A 322 15.15 -16.55 4.22
CA LEU A 322 16.57 -16.78 4.41
C LEU A 322 17.11 -17.92 3.54
N THR A 323 16.29 -18.93 3.23
CA THR A 323 16.66 -20.02 2.31
C THR A 323 16.79 -19.50 0.87
N HIS A 324 15.84 -18.69 0.40
CA HIS A 324 15.91 -18.08 -0.92
C HIS A 324 17.10 -17.13 -1.03
N MET A 325 17.33 -16.32 0.00
CA MET A 325 18.43 -15.34 0.02
C MET A 325 19.82 -15.98 -0.07
N GLU A 326 20.06 -17.15 0.52
CA GLU A 326 21.38 -17.82 0.49
C GLU A 326 21.86 -18.12 -0.95
N ALA A 327 20.95 -18.39 -1.89
CA ALA A 327 21.27 -18.75 -3.26
C ALA A 327 20.90 -17.68 -4.30
N GLU A 328 20.46 -16.49 -3.85
CA GLU A 328 19.93 -15.47 -4.75
C GLU A 328 21.04 -14.68 -5.47
N SER A 329 21.00 -14.71 -6.80
CA SER A 329 21.96 -14.01 -7.66
C SER A 329 21.34 -12.79 -8.35
N GLN A 330 20.01 -12.72 -8.47
CA GLN A 330 19.34 -11.60 -9.13
C GLN A 330 19.33 -10.36 -8.21
N LEU A 331 20.03 -9.30 -8.62
CA LEU A 331 20.21 -8.09 -7.81
C LEU A 331 18.87 -7.42 -7.41
N SER A 332 17.86 -7.44 -8.28
CA SER A 332 16.54 -6.88 -7.95
C SER A 332 15.87 -7.62 -6.79
N LEU A 333 15.87 -8.96 -6.80
CA LEU A 333 15.35 -9.77 -5.70
C LEU A 333 16.17 -9.61 -4.42
N ARG A 334 17.51 -9.57 -4.53
CA ARG A 334 18.37 -9.31 -3.37
C ARG A 334 18.01 -8.01 -2.67
N ARG A 335 17.79 -6.92 -3.42
CA ARG A 335 17.37 -5.63 -2.87
C ARG A 335 16.02 -5.74 -2.14
N ILE A 336 15.05 -6.43 -2.72
CA ILE A 336 13.72 -6.59 -2.13
C ILE A 336 13.78 -7.40 -0.84
N TYR A 337 14.43 -8.57 -0.87
CA TYR A 337 14.61 -9.38 0.33
C TYR A 337 15.36 -8.61 1.42
N ALA A 338 16.43 -7.91 1.05
CA ALA A 338 17.21 -7.13 1.99
C ALA A 338 16.41 -6.01 2.66
N LYS A 339 15.60 -5.26 1.88
CA LYS A 339 14.71 -4.22 2.42
C LYS A 339 13.65 -4.78 3.39
N SER A 340 13.20 -6.02 3.17
CA SER A 340 12.17 -6.64 4.02
C SER A 340 12.71 -7.22 5.33
N LEU A 341 13.98 -7.63 5.38
CA LEU A 341 14.55 -8.35 6.52
C LEU A 341 14.49 -7.58 7.87
N PRO A 342 14.81 -6.27 7.95
CA PRO A 342 14.74 -5.54 9.21
C PRO A 342 13.38 -5.65 9.90
N ALA A 343 12.28 -5.56 9.15
CA ALA A 343 10.92 -5.67 9.68
C ALA A 343 10.63 -7.06 10.27
N PHE A 344 11.17 -8.14 9.68
CA PHE A 344 11.05 -9.49 10.25
C PHE A 344 11.87 -9.66 11.52
N VAL A 345 13.08 -9.10 11.56
CA VAL A 345 13.95 -9.13 12.76
C VAL A 345 13.29 -8.39 13.91
N GLU A 346 12.78 -7.19 13.66
CA GLU A 346 12.10 -6.36 14.67
C GLU A 346 10.83 -7.05 15.19
N ARG A 347 10.06 -7.69 14.30
CA ARG A 347 8.87 -8.46 14.68
C ARG A 347 9.19 -9.66 15.57
N LEU A 348 10.22 -10.43 15.24
CA LEU A 348 10.59 -11.62 16.01
C LEU A 348 11.27 -11.26 17.34
N GLY A 349 11.93 -10.10 17.41
CA GLY A 349 12.71 -9.66 18.56
C GLY A 349 13.71 -10.74 18.97
N ILE A 350 13.74 -11.10 20.25
CA ILE A 350 14.64 -12.12 20.80
C ILE A 350 14.54 -13.50 20.11
N ARG A 351 13.41 -13.81 19.46
CA ARG A 351 13.22 -15.10 18.79
C ARG A 351 14.08 -15.25 17.54
N ILE A 352 14.68 -14.16 17.05
CA ILE A 352 15.66 -14.20 15.95
C ILE A 352 16.86 -15.11 16.28
N VAL A 353 17.11 -15.38 17.56
CA VAL A 353 18.14 -16.32 18.03
C VAL A 353 18.06 -17.69 17.34
N HIS A 354 16.85 -18.18 17.01
CA HIS A 354 16.66 -19.45 16.31
C HIS A 354 17.19 -19.44 14.86
N HIS A 355 17.27 -18.26 14.25
CA HIS A 355 17.64 -18.08 12.84
C HIS A 355 19.07 -17.56 12.65
N LEU A 356 19.78 -17.21 13.74
CA LEU A 356 21.09 -16.53 13.70
C LEU A 356 22.14 -17.21 12.83
N LYS A 357 22.19 -18.55 12.80
CA LYS A 357 23.21 -19.27 12.01
C LYS A 357 23.05 -18.98 10.51
N ARG A 358 21.82 -19.00 10.00
CA ARG A 358 21.53 -18.72 8.59
C ARG A 358 21.51 -17.22 8.31
N LEU A 359 20.92 -16.44 9.21
CA LEU A 359 20.89 -14.98 9.11
C LEU A 359 22.30 -14.39 9.01
N GLN A 360 23.26 -14.85 9.82
CA GLN A 360 24.66 -14.43 9.73
C GLN A 360 25.25 -14.69 8.33
N ARG A 361 25.00 -15.86 7.74
CA ARG A 361 25.50 -16.19 6.40
C ARG A 361 24.94 -15.26 5.34
N VAL A 362 23.64 -14.99 5.42
CA VAL A 362 22.96 -14.05 4.51
C VAL A 362 23.51 -12.64 4.67
N ILE A 363 23.63 -12.13 5.90
CA ILE A 363 24.20 -10.80 6.17
C ILE A 363 25.60 -10.68 5.56
N VAL A 364 26.48 -11.65 5.83
CA VAL A 364 27.85 -11.63 5.31
C VAL A 364 27.85 -11.67 3.78
N GLY A 365 27.14 -12.63 3.17
CA GLY A 365 27.10 -12.76 1.70
C GLY A 365 26.46 -11.58 0.97
N TYR A 366 25.62 -10.80 1.65
CA TYR A 366 25.04 -9.59 1.08
C TYR A 366 25.91 -8.34 1.29
N LEU A 367 26.68 -8.26 2.38
CA LEU A 367 27.63 -7.16 2.59
C LEU A 367 28.84 -7.22 1.64
N GLU A 368 29.24 -8.42 1.23
CA GLU A 368 30.40 -8.62 0.35
C GLU A 368 30.14 -8.29 -1.12
N ILE A 369 28.89 -8.21 -1.56
CA ILE A 369 28.54 -8.03 -2.97
C ILE A 369 27.92 -6.63 -3.17
N PRO A 370 28.55 -5.74 -3.95
CA PRO A 370 27.95 -4.46 -4.32
C PRO A 370 26.72 -4.68 -5.19
N ASP A 371 25.60 -4.01 -4.88
CA ASP A 371 24.35 -4.19 -5.61
C ASP A 371 24.05 -3.07 -6.62
N GLY A 372 24.93 -2.09 -6.78
CA GLY A 372 24.81 -1.00 -7.77
C GLY A 372 24.96 0.39 -7.13
N PRO A 373 24.67 1.48 -7.85
CA PRO A 373 24.94 2.85 -7.37
C PRO A 373 24.14 3.22 -6.11
N GLU A 374 22.98 2.62 -5.87
CA GLU A 374 22.17 2.88 -4.69
C GLU A 374 22.62 2.10 -3.44
N GLU A 375 23.35 1.00 -3.62
CA GLU A 375 23.76 0.06 -2.57
C GLU A 375 22.63 -0.33 -1.59
N ALA A 376 21.42 -0.43 -2.12
CA ALA A 376 20.21 -0.57 -1.33
C ALA A 376 20.21 -1.87 -0.52
N ALA A 377 20.80 -2.95 -1.04
CA ALA A 377 20.90 -4.22 -0.33
C ALA A 377 21.90 -4.14 0.83
N ARG A 378 23.09 -3.57 0.61
CA ARG A 378 24.12 -3.42 1.66
C ARG A 378 23.65 -2.51 2.79
N ILE A 379 22.99 -1.39 2.46
CA ILE A 379 22.39 -0.47 3.44
C ILE A 379 21.34 -1.18 4.30
N ALA A 380 20.46 -1.96 3.67
CA ALA A 380 19.41 -2.71 4.38
C ALA A 380 19.98 -3.86 5.22
N MET A 381 21.09 -4.48 4.79
CA MET A 381 21.79 -5.49 5.58
C MET A 381 22.47 -4.91 6.82
N LEU A 382 23.05 -3.72 6.72
CA LEU A 382 23.59 -3.03 7.89
C LEU A 382 22.49 -2.72 8.92
N GLU A 383 21.30 -2.31 8.46
CA GLU A 383 20.15 -2.15 9.37
C GLU A 383 19.71 -3.50 9.96
N THR A 384 19.65 -4.55 9.15
CA THR A 384 19.33 -5.91 9.62
C THR A 384 20.31 -6.37 10.69
N LEU A 385 21.61 -6.14 10.48
CA LEU A 385 22.67 -6.50 11.42
C LEU A 385 22.53 -5.71 12.72
N LYS A 386 22.32 -4.39 12.64
CA LYS A 386 22.07 -3.53 13.80
C LYS A 386 20.90 -4.07 14.63
N CYS A 387 19.73 -4.28 14.03
CA CYS A 387 18.56 -4.84 14.74
C CYS A 387 18.83 -6.23 15.31
N THR A 388 19.59 -7.06 14.60
CA THR A 388 19.97 -8.41 15.07
C THR A 388 20.86 -8.32 16.31
N ILE A 389 21.83 -7.40 16.33
CA ILE A 389 22.68 -7.18 17.50
C ILE A 389 21.85 -6.70 18.68
N GLU A 390 20.96 -5.72 18.47
CA GLU A 390 20.11 -5.17 19.54
C GLU A 390 19.20 -6.24 20.18
N HIS A 391 18.58 -7.10 19.37
CA HIS A 391 17.67 -8.13 19.87
C HIS A 391 18.35 -9.42 20.35
N ALA A 392 19.54 -9.75 19.83
CA ALA A 392 20.24 -11.01 20.12
C ALA A 392 21.66 -10.81 20.69
N TRP A 393 21.93 -9.64 21.30
CA TRP A 393 23.24 -9.25 21.84
C TRP A 393 23.96 -10.36 22.63
N PRO A 394 23.32 -11.20 23.48
CA PRO A 394 24.04 -12.21 24.26
C PRO A 394 24.68 -13.31 23.42
N ARG A 395 24.27 -13.45 22.15
CA ARG A 395 24.74 -14.49 21.22
C ARG A 395 25.64 -13.94 20.12
N MET A 396 25.98 -12.65 20.16
CA MET A 396 26.79 -11.99 19.12
C MET A 396 28.29 -12.22 19.28
N THR A 397 28.79 -12.46 20.50
CA THR A 397 30.22 -12.67 20.79
C THR A 397 30.81 -13.83 19.98
N CYS A 398 30.14 -14.98 19.91
CA CYS A 398 30.60 -16.14 19.13
C CYS A 398 30.51 -15.96 17.60
N ARG A 399 30.05 -14.79 17.13
CA ARG A 399 29.96 -14.43 15.70
C ARG A 399 30.85 -13.24 15.36
N LEU A 400 31.56 -12.71 16.36
CA LEU A 400 32.34 -11.49 16.28
C LEU A 400 33.34 -11.54 15.11
N ALA A 401 34.17 -12.59 15.06
CA ALA A 401 35.23 -12.71 14.05
C ALA A 401 34.69 -12.66 12.61
N VAL A 402 33.59 -13.38 12.35
CA VAL A 402 33.02 -13.46 10.99
C VAL A 402 32.37 -12.13 10.58
N ILE A 403 31.61 -11.51 11.48
CA ILE A 403 30.92 -10.25 11.19
C ILE A 403 31.92 -9.10 11.09
N LEU A 404 32.89 -9.04 12.00
CA LEU A 404 33.94 -8.01 12.00
C LEU A 404 34.73 -8.03 10.69
N LYS A 405 35.17 -9.22 10.24
CA LYS A 405 35.86 -9.38 8.97
C LYS A 405 35.01 -8.91 7.78
N ALA A 406 33.74 -9.27 7.76
CA ALA A 406 32.82 -8.87 6.68
C ALA A 406 32.60 -7.35 6.65
N LEU A 407 32.44 -6.71 7.81
CA LEU A 407 32.29 -5.25 7.91
C LEU A 407 33.55 -4.52 7.44
N LEU A 408 34.74 -4.92 7.91
CA LEU A 408 36.00 -4.29 7.51
C LEU A 408 36.25 -4.43 6.01
N LYS A 409 36.03 -5.62 5.45
CA LYS A 409 36.16 -5.87 4.01
C LYS A 409 35.21 -4.96 3.21
N MET A 410 33.94 -4.90 3.61
CA MET A 410 32.95 -4.04 2.95
C MET A 410 33.34 -2.56 3.04
N MET A 411 33.78 -2.08 4.21
CA MET A 411 34.22 -0.69 4.38
C MET A 411 35.43 -0.36 3.49
N TRP A 412 36.40 -1.28 3.39
CA TRP A 412 37.54 -1.14 2.49
C TRP A 412 37.10 -1.09 1.02
N ASP A 413 36.20 -1.99 0.61
CA ASP A 413 35.66 -2.01 -0.76
C ASP A 413 34.94 -0.70 -1.10
N VAL A 414 34.19 -0.11 -0.16
CA VAL A 414 33.49 1.18 -0.36
C VAL A 414 34.46 2.35 -0.50
N VAL A 415 35.50 2.37 0.32
CA VAL A 415 36.52 3.44 0.34
C VAL A 415 37.42 3.39 -0.89
N THR A 416 37.71 2.19 -1.39
CA THR A 416 38.56 1.99 -2.57
C THR A 416 37.80 2.08 -3.90
N ASP A 417 36.47 2.04 -3.88
CA ASP A 417 35.63 2.19 -5.08
C ASP A 417 35.83 3.58 -5.72
N ARG A 418 36.21 3.60 -6.99
CA ARG A 418 36.62 4.83 -7.70
C ARG A 418 35.54 5.51 -8.53
N SER A 419 34.37 4.90 -8.79
CA SER A 419 33.42 5.57 -9.70
C SER A 419 31.98 5.06 -9.75
N THR A 420 31.58 4.02 -9.03
CA THR A 420 30.25 3.41 -9.25
C THR A 420 29.19 3.94 -8.29
N THR A 421 29.57 4.22 -7.05
CA THR A 421 28.62 4.61 -5.99
C THR A 421 28.74 6.11 -5.67
N PRO A 422 27.64 6.87 -5.58
CA PRO A 422 27.68 8.29 -5.19
C PRO A 422 28.25 8.47 -3.78
N GLU A 423 29.02 9.54 -3.58
CA GLU A 423 29.63 9.88 -2.28
C GLU A 423 28.66 9.91 -1.08
N PRO A 424 27.43 10.46 -1.17
CA PRO A 424 26.50 10.40 -0.04
C PRO A 424 26.11 8.98 0.34
N VAL A 425 26.02 8.06 -0.63
CA VAL A 425 25.70 6.65 -0.38
C VAL A 425 26.87 5.95 0.31
N LYS A 426 28.11 6.24 -0.11
CA LYS A 426 29.32 5.74 0.56
C LYS A 426 29.41 6.20 2.01
N ALA A 427 29.15 7.49 2.27
CA ALA A 427 29.11 8.03 3.63
C ALA A 427 28.07 7.32 4.51
N ILE A 428 26.86 7.05 3.97
CA ILE A 428 25.82 6.31 4.68
C ILE A 428 26.27 4.88 5.02
N LEU A 429 26.92 4.18 4.09
CA LEU A 429 27.44 2.83 4.31
C LEU A 429 28.48 2.80 5.43
N LEU A 430 29.48 3.70 5.37
CA LEU A 430 30.53 3.79 6.37
C LEU A 430 29.97 4.17 7.75
N GLN A 431 29.04 5.12 7.80
CA GLN A 431 28.37 5.50 9.05
C GLN A 431 27.58 4.33 9.67
N ARG A 432 26.78 3.62 8.86
CA ARG A 432 25.98 2.48 9.35
C ARG A 432 26.87 1.30 9.77
N ALA A 433 27.96 1.06 9.05
CA ALA A 433 28.94 0.03 9.40
C ALA A 433 29.65 0.37 10.72
N THR A 434 30.07 1.62 10.89
CA THR A 434 30.68 2.11 12.14
C THR A 434 29.72 1.95 13.32
N LYS A 435 28.44 2.28 13.13
CA LYS A 435 27.40 2.03 14.15
C LYS A 435 27.26 0.54 14.50
N CYS A 436 27.31 -0.35 13.51
CA CYS A 436 27.30 -1.80 13.76
C CYS A 436 28.55 -2.24 14.55
N LEU A 437 29.73 -1.71 14.24
CA LEU A 437 30.97 -1.99 14.96
C LEU A 437 30.90 -1.54 16.42
N LEU A 438 30.35 -0.35 16.70
CA LEU A 438 30.14 0.14 18.06
C LEU A 438 29.19 -0.76 18.84
N LEU A 439 28.05 -1.16 18.25
CA LEU A 439 27.12 -2.09 18.90
C LEU A 439 27.73 -3.48 19.13
N LEU A 440 28.58 -3.95 18.20
CA LEU A 440 29.37 -5.17 18.41
C LEU A 440 30.37 -5.01 19.54
N ASN A 441 31.01 -3.85 19.66
CA ASN A 441 31.94 -3.56 20.75
C ASN A 441 31.22 -3.61 22.11
N HIS A 442 30.05 -2.99 22.20
CA HIS A 442 29.22 -2.99 23.41
C HIS A 442 28.74 -4.39 23.78
N SER A 443 28.25 -5.17 22.81
CA SER A 443 27.79 -6.55 23.03
C SER A 443 28.91 -7.54 23.32
N SER A 444 30.17 -7.19 23.02
CA SER A 444 31.36 -8.01 23.28
C SER A 444 32.27 -7.42 24.37
N GLN A 445 31.79 -6.48 25.18
CA GLN A 445 32.56 -5.92 26.30
C GLN A 445 33.93 -5.34 25.89
N GLY A 446 34.01 -4.67 24.74
CA GLY A 446 35.25 -4.00 24.32
C GLY A 446 36.21 -4.86 23.48
N GLN A 447 35.87 -6.10 23.13
CA GLN A 447 36.76 -6.98 22.34
C GLN A 447 37.07 -6.42 20.94
N VAL A 448 36.10 -5.76 20.30
CA VAL A 448 36.29 -5.15 18.96
C VAL A 448 37.37 -4.08 19.00
N LYS A 449 37.36 -3.23 20.03
CA LYS A 449 38.35 -2.17 20.23
C LYS A 449 39.79 -2.71 20.25
N VAL A 450 40.00 -3.83 20.95
CA VAL A 450 41.31 -4.50 21.03
C VAL A 450 41.71 -5.10 19.69
N LEU A 451 40.79 -5.81 19.02
CA LEU A 451 41.08 -6.45 17.73
C LEU A 451 41.39 -5.44 16.61
N LEU A 452 40.78 -4.26 16.66
CA LEU A 452 40.97 -3.21 15.65
C LEU A 452 42.17 -2.31 15.91
N GLN A 453 42.84 -2.42 17.06
CA GLN A 453 43.96 -1.55 17.41
C GLN A 453 45.11 -1.65 16.39
N GLY A 454 45.48 -2.87 15.99
CA GLY A 454 46.51 -3.11 14.98
C GLY A 454 46.10 -2.63 13.57
N VAL A 455 44.81 -2.74 13.22
CA VAL A 455 44.29 -2.24 11.95
C VAL A 455 44.30 -0.71 11.92
N TYR A 456 43.91 -0.06 13.02
CA TYR A 456 43.91 1.40 13.14
C TYR A 456 45.31 2.01 12.99
N GLN A 457 46.32 1.39 13.60
CA GLN A 457 47.72 1.86 13.51
C GLN A 457 48.30 1.77 12.10
N ASN A 458 47.89 0.76 11.33
CA ASN A 458 48.40 0.48 9.99
C ASN A 458 47.50 1.03 8.87
N CYS A 459 46.39 1.69 9.19
CA CYS A 459 45.45 2.17 8.19
C CYS A 459 45.95 3.47 7.54
N GLU A 460 46.20 3.42 6.23
CA GLU A 460 46.63 4.57 5.43
C GLU A 460 45.48 5.44 4.92
N ASN A 461 44.24 4.92 4.91
CA ASN A 461 43.10 5.65 4.37
C ASN A 461 42.41 6.50 5.43
N GLU A 462 42.35 7.82 5.21
CA GLU A 462 41.78 8.79 6.15
C GLU A 462 40.31 8.52 6.52
N HIS A 463 39.44 8.22 5.55
CA HIS A 463 38.01 7.97 5.82
C HIS A 463 37.77 6.71 6.65
N LEU A 464 38.53 5.65 6.37
CA LEU A 464 38.46 4.43 7.17
C LEU A 464 39.04 4.66 8.57
N LYS A 465 40.14 5.42 8.67
CA LYS A 465 40.78 5.77 9.94
C LYS A 465 39.87 6.62 10.83
N GLU A 466 39.14 7.58 10.27
CA GLU A 466 38.10 8.35 10.97
C GLU A 466 37.00 7.45 11.53
N CYS A 467 36.51 6.48 10.74
CA CYS A 467 35.51 5.52 11.20
C CYS A 467 36.03 4.65 12.35
N LEU A 468 37.28 4.17 12.24
CA LEU A 468 37.93 3.35 13.26
C LEU A 468 38.27 4.15 14.53
N GLN A 469 38.57 5.44 14.40
CA GLN A 469 38.84 6.34 15.52
C GLN A 469 37.63 6.44 16.45
N GLN A 470 36.41 6.53 15.91
CA GLN A 470 35.18 6.55 16.72
C GLN A 470 35.05 5.32 17.62
N ILE A 471 35.58 4.16 17.22
CA ILE A 471 35.57 2.92 18.01
C ILE A 471 36.66 2.96 19.10
N GLN A 472 37.80 3.60 18.82
CA GLN A 472 38.86 3.77 19.81
C GLN A 472 38.48 4.79 20.89
N GLU A 473 37.70 5.80 20.54
CA GLU A 473 37.16 6.81 21.46
C GLU A 473 35.92 6.34 22.24
N ASP A 474 35.36 5.16 21.90
CA ASP A 474 34.20 4.59 22.57
C ASP A 474 34.47 4.40 24.07
N PRO A 475 33.58 4.89 24.97
CA PRO A 475 33.78 4.88 26.42
C PRO A 475 33.76 3.49 27.08
N VAL A 476 33.46 2.43 26.33
CA VAL A 476 33.45 1.06 26.89
C VAL A 476 34.88 0.63 27.26
N PRO A 477 35.10 0.19 28.53
CA PRO A 477 36.41 -0.25 28.97
C PRO A 477 36.89 -1.46 28.16
N SER A 478 38.12 -1.41 27.67
CA SER A 478 38.74 -2.51 26.95
C SER A 478 39.06 -3.68 27.88
N LEU A 479 38.64 -4.88 27.53
CA LEU A 479 39.13 -6.12 28.17
C LEU A 479 40.63 -6.26 27.95
N SER A 480 41.34 -6.71 28.98
CA SER A 480 42.78 -6.98 28.93
C SER A 480 43.08 -8.10 27.91
N THR A 481 44.16 -8.00 27.15
CA THR A 481 44.59 -9.00 26.14
C THR A 481 44.72 -10.42 26.71
N GLU A 482 45.07 -10.53 28.01
CA GLU A 482 45.18 -11.80 28.76
C GLU A 482 43.84 -12.45 29.13
N GLN A 483 42.73 -11.70 29.13
CA GLN A 483 41.38 -12.21 29.35
C GLN A 483 40.75 -12.70 28.04
N LEU A 484 41.04 -12.03 26.93
CA LEU A 484 40.64 -12.42 25.57
C LEU A 484 41.12 -13.82 25.16
N GLN A 485 42.37 -14.17 25.50
CA GLN A 485 42.94 -15.50 25.21
C GLN A 485 42.30 -16.64 26.02
N ARG A 486 41.62 -16.34 27.13
CA ARG A 486 40.90 -17.34 27.95
C ARG A 486 39.48 -17.61 27.46
N ASP A 487 38.81 -16.61 26.88
CA ASP A 487 37.41 -16.73 26.41
C ASP A 487 37.29 -17.27 24.98
N VAL A 488 38.32 -17.09 24.15
CA VAL A 488 38.43 -17.76 22.84
C VAL A 488 38.99 -19.16 23.07
N GLY A 489 38.11 -20.15 23.21
CA GLY A 489 38.51 -21.56 23.33
C GLY A 489 39.53 -21.95 22.25
N GLN A 490 40.50 -22.77 22.64
CA GLN A 490 41.71 -23.21 21.89
C GLN A 490 41.53 -23.72 20.44
N GLY A 491 40.32 -23.73 19.87
CA GLY A 491 40.03 -24.10 18.49
C GLY A 491 40.20 -22.98 17.45
N ASP A 492 40.21 -21.70 17.84
CA ASP A 492 40.33 -20.55 16.91
C ASP A 492 41.70 -19.84 17.00
N ALA A 493 42.66 -20.42 17.72
CA ALA A 493 44.02 -19.89 17.88
C ALA A 493 44.85 -19.83 16.58
N CYS A 494 44.34 -20.35 15.45
CA CYS A 494 45.01 -20.26 14.16
C CYS A 494 44.81 -18.91 13.42
N PHE A 495 43.91 -18.03 13.88
CA PHE A 495 43.61 -16.79 13.16
C PHE A 495 44.41 -15.55 13.58
N LEU A 496 45.25 -15.63 14.63
CA LEU A 496 45.96 -14.48 15.18
C LEU A 496 47.48 -14.44 14.89
N ASN A 497 48.00 -15.24 13.95
CA ASN A 497 49.32 -14.98 13.39
C ASN A 497 49.21 -14.01 12.21
N LEU A 498 48.89 -12.76 12.52
CA LEU A 498 49.16 -11.58 11.68
C LEU A 498 50.48 -10.90 12.09
N GLU A 499 51.38 -11.63 12.76
CA GLU A 499 52.77 -11.22 12.87
C GLU A 499 53.52 -11.63 11.61
N GLY A 500 53.72 -10.65 10.73
CA GLY A 500 54.86 -10.62 9.80
C GLY A 500 54.96 -11.78 8.81
N LYS A 501 54.14 -11.74 7.75
CA LYS A 501 54.51 -12.00 6.33
C LYS A 501 53.26 -12.21 5.48
N THR A 502 52.76 -11.15 4.85
CA THR A 502 52.27 -11.18 3.46
C THR A 502 51.93 -9.75 3.02
N PRO A 503 52.47 -9.26 1.88
CA PRO A 503 52.14 -7.96 1.33
C PRO A 503 50.92 -8.12 0.42
N ALA A 504 49.72 -8.04 0.99
CA ALA A 504 48.47 -7.85 0.27
C ALA A 504 47.35 -7.53 1.27
N PHE A 505 47.45 -6.34 1.87
CA PHE A 505 46.33 -5.57 2.39
C PHE A 505 46.52 -4.13 1.90
#